data_AF-A0A1V5B5I6-F1
#
_entry.id   AF-A0A1V5B5I6-F1
#
_cell.length_a   1.000
_cell.length_b   1.000
_cell.length_c   1.000
_cell.angle_alpha   90.00
_cell.angle_beta   90.00
_cell.angle_gamma   90.00
#
_symmetry.space_group_name_H-M   'P 1'
#
loop_
_entity.id
_entity.type
_entity.pdbx_description
1 polymer ?
#
loop_
_entity_poly.entity_id
_entity_poly.type
_entity_poly.pdbx_seq_one_letter_code
_entity_poly.pdbx_strand_id
1 'polypeptide(L)'
;MREDRGKAIADQGNVKKVNDHSFKVKSQSGNGVYEVKATPNGMTCTCPDFVYRGGKCKHIQATRYYLEIEKDTPQGTVTEKVHLTYKQAWDAYNAAQKAEVKLFDELLKDLVKAIPEPEQTMGRPRLSLQESTFCAIQKVYSQLSSRRAHSLFQNATEKGQISHAPNFNQPSILFRNPEITPILHELVTLSALPVAGIEVDFAVDSTGFRTTTFSAYNGAKHGQKKEHQWVKAHLCAGVKTNVVAAVAITDAYSNDSPQFGPLVRKTAQGFTINEVSADLAYSSRMNLQNVANTGGKAYIPFKKNATGKAKGSTLWGKMYHYFQLNRDEFMEHYHKRSNIEATNAAIKRKFGETLKSKNPTAQVNELLAKIIAYNLTVVIHEMYENGIQPEFLHVKPEVCT
;
A
#
# COMPACT_ATOMS: atom_id res chain seq x y z
N MET A 1 -34.84 -14.46 -6.10
CA MET A 1 -36.12 -13.76 -5.82
C MET A 1 -35.96 -12.32 -5.30
N ARG A 2 -35.16 -12.03 -4.27
CA ARG A 2 -34.97 -10.62 -3.80
C ARG A 2 -34.03 -9.81 -4.68
N GLU A 3 -33.01 -10.45 -5.26
CA GLU A 3 -32.12 -9.87 -6.28
C GLU A 3 -32.92 -9.52 -7.53
N ASP A 4 -33.73 -10.44 -8.06
CA ASP A 4 -34.63 -10.18 -9.19
C ASP A 4 -35.59 -9.01 -8.93
N ARG A 5 -36.15 -8.93 -7.71
CA ARG A 5 -37.00 -7.79 -7.30
C ARG A 5 -36.21 -6.50 -7.13
N GLY A 6 -34.96 -6.57 -6.68
CA GLY A 6 -34.05 -5.43 -6.59
C GLY A 6 -33.70 -4.87 -7.97
N LYS A 7 -33.36 -5.76 -8.91
CA LYS A 7 -33.11 -5.44 -10.32
C LYS A 7 -34.31 -4.74 -10.95
N ALA A 8 -35.51 -5.32 -10.81
CA ALA A 8 -36.74 -4.70 -11.32
C ALA A 8 -37.03 -3.31 -10.74
N ILE A 9 -36.66 -3.04 -9.47
CA ILE A 9 -36.80 -1.70 -8.87
C ILE A 9 -35.78 -0.73 -9.49
N ALA A 10 -34.54 -1.16 -9.73
CA ALA A 10 -33.51 -0.34 -10.36
C ALA A 10 -33.87 0.00 -11.83
N ASP A 11 -34.30 -1.00 -12.61
CA ASP A 11 -34.68 -0.86 -14.04
C ASP A 11 -35.85 0.11 -14.24
N GLN A 12 -36.76 0.19 -13.27
CA GLN A 12 -37.88 1.13 -13.28
C GLN A 12 -37.49 2.57 -12.89
N GLY A 13 -36.20 2.86 -12.67
CA GLY A 13 -35.72 4.18 -12.26
C GLY A 13 -36.18 4.59 -10.85
N ASN A 14 -36.52 3.61 -10.01
CA ASN A 14 -37.10 3.84 -8.68
C ASN A 14 -36.05 4.04 -7.57
N VAL A 15 -34.78 4.18 -7.93
CA VAL A 15 -33.67 4.55 -7.04
C VAL A 15 -33.26 5.98 -7.35
N LYS A 16 -33.34 6.87 -6.35
CA LYS A 16 -32.89 8.26 -6.46
C LYS A 16 -31.72 8.51 -5.51
N LYS A 17 -30.59 8.93 -6.06
CA LYS A 17 -29.44 9.40 -5.27
C LYS A 17 -29.83 10.69 -4.53
N VAL A 18 -29.72 10.69 -3.20
CA VAL A 18 -29.92 11.90 -2.37
C VAL A 18 -28.57 12.59 -2.14
N ASN A 19 -27.54 11.80 -1.83
CA ASN A 19 -26.14 12.22 -1.78
C ASN A 19 -25.24 10.99 -2.06
N ASP A 20 -23.92 11.14 -1.94
CA ASP A 20 -22.97 10.06 -2.23
C ASP A 20 -23.09 8.82 -1.31
N HIS A 21 -23.82 8.92 -0.20
CA HIS A 21 -23.96 7.83 0.77
C HIS A 21 -25.41 7.49 1.13
N SER A 22 -26.40 8.13 0.51
CA SER A 22 -27.81 7.94 0.79
C SER A 22 -28.63 7.91 -0.49
N PHE A 23 -29.47 6.88 -0.59
CA PHE A 23 -30.34 6.59 -1.73
C PHE A 23 -31.78 6.42 -1.24
N LYS A 24 -32.71 7.07 -1.92
CA LYS A 24 -34.15 6.85 -1.71
C LYS A 24 -34.64 5.83 -2.73
N VAL A 25 -35.14 4.70 -2.24
CA VAL A 25 -35.66 3.60 -3.04
C VAL A 25 -37.16 3.47 -2.83
N LYS A 26 -37.96 3.57 -3.90
CA LYS A 26 -39.41 3.35 -3.81
C LYS A 26 -39.73 1.87 -3.60
N SER A 27 -40.78 1.61 -2.84
CA SER A 27 -41.35 0.28 -2.68
C SER A 27 -41.94 -0.21 -4.00
N GLN A 28 -41.69 -1.48 -4.33
CA GLN A 28 -42.27 -2.14 -5.50
C GLN A 28 -43.80 -2.33 -5.40
N SER A 29 -44.35 -2.38 -4.18
CA SER A 29 -45.72 -2.86 -3.94
C SER A 29 -46.62 -1.81 -3.27
N GLY A 30 -46.13 -0.56 -3.12
CA GLY A 30 -46.88 0.52 -2.48
C GLY A 30 -46.15 1.87 -2.57
N ASN A 31 -46.71 2.91 -1.96
CA ASN A 31 -46.20 4.29 -2.08
C ASN A 31 -45.05 4.64 -1.11
N GLY A 32 -44.58 3.68 -0.31
CA GLY A 32 -43.50 3.91 0.65
C GLY A 32 -42.15 4.17 -0.04
N VAL A 33 -41.36 5.08 0.53
CA VAL A 33 -39.98 5.36 0.10
C VAL A 33 -39.05 5.02 1.26
N TYR A 34 -38.05 4.18 1.01
CA TYR A 34 -37.09 3.76 2.00
C TYR A 34 -35.71 4.33 1.70
N GLU A 35 -35.05 4.83 2.74
CA GLU A 35 -33.67 5.28 2.67
C GLU A 35 -32.71 4.10 2.83
N VAL A 36 -31.77 3.97 1.90
CA VAL A 36 -30.62 3.05 1.93
C VAL A 36 -29.36 3.90 2.14
N LYS A 37 -28.60 3.62 3.20
CA LYS A 37 -27.35 4.33 3.51
C LYS A 37 -26.15 3.42 3.33
N ALA A 38 -25.15 3.87 2.59
CA ALA A 38 -23.86 3.20 2.47
C ALA A 38 -22.99 3.58 3.68
N THR A 39 -22.53 2.59 4.44
CA THR A 39 -21.64 2.76 5.60
C THR A 39 -20.36 1.96 5.38
N PRO A 40 -19.25 2.24 6.11
CA PRO A 40 -18.00 1.46 6.00
C PRO A 40 -18.19 -0.04 6.26
N ASN A 41 -19.20 -0.42 7.04
CA ASN A 41 -19.51 -1.81 7.40
C ASN A 41 -20.59 -2.45 6.49
N GLY A 42 -20.97 -1.79 5.40
CA GLY A 42 -21.99 -2.26 4.44
C GLY A 42 -23.17 -1.31 4.26
N MET A 43 -24.21 -1.74 3.55
CA MET A 43 -25.42 -0.93 3.33
C MET A 43 -26.49 -1.21 4.39
N THR A 44 -27.09 -0.15 4.90
CA THR A 44 -28.23 -0.22 5.82
C THR A 44 -29.48 0.30 5.15
N CYS A 45 -30.66 -0.19 5.55
CA CYS A 45 -31.92 0.26 4.97
C CYS A 45 -32.99 0.47 6.04
N THR A 46 -33.78 1.53 5.88
CA THR A 46 -34.90 1.87 6.78
C THR A 46 -36.16 1.01 6.56
N CYS A 47 -36.14 0.07 5.62
CA CYS A 47 -37.31 -0.76 5.35
C CYS A 47 -37.52 -1.83 6.45
N PRO A 48 -38.78 -2.21 6.74
CA PRO A 48 -39.08 -3.26 7.71
C PRO A 48 -38.35 -4.58 7.43
N ASP A 49 -38.22 -4.99 6.15
CA ASP A 49 -37.53 -6.23 5.76
C ASP A 49 -36.04 -6.23 6.18
N PHE A 50 -35.40 -5.07 6.30
CA PHE A 50 -34.05 -4.95 6.81
C PHE A 50 -34.01 -5.06 8.34
N VAL A 51 -34.93 -4.40 9.04
CA VAL A 51 -35.03 -4.42 10.51
C VAL A 51 -35.26 -5.85 11.01
N TYR A 52 -36.12 -6.62 10.34
CA TYR A 52 -36.42 -8.00 10.75
C TYR A 52 -35.36 -9.03 10.33
N ARG A 53 -34.50 -8.73 9.35
CA ARG A 53 -33.65 -9.77 8.69
C ARG A 53 -32.17 -9.42 8.54
N GLY A 54 -31.75 -8.23 8.96
CA GLY A 54 -30.34 -7.86 9.12
C GLY A 54 -29.46 -8.01 7.87
N GLY A 55 -29.79 -7.33 6.77
CA GLY A 55 -28.81 -7.12 5.67
C GLY A 55 -29.24 -7.47 4.25
N LYS A 56 -30.30 -8.26 4.05
CA LYS A 56 -30.67 -8.79 2.72
C LYS A 56 -32.05 -8.29 2.24
N CYS A 57 -32.26 -6.98 2.21
CA CYS A 57 -33.51 -6.40 1.68
C CYS A 57 -33.41 -6.08 0.18
N LYS A 58 -34.56 -6.10 -0.51
CA LYS A 58 -34.64 -5.79 -1.96
C LYS A 58 -34.18 -4.36 -2.31
N HIS A 59 -34.28 -3.41 -1.37
CA HIS A 59 -33.88 -2.02 -1.60
C HIS A 59 -32.35 -1.87 -1.63
N ILE A 60 -31.61 -2.61 -0.77
CA ILE A 60 -30.14 -2.66 -0.83
C ILE A 60 -29.70 -3.26 -2.16
N GLN A 61 -30.35 -4.32 -2.62
CA GLN A 61 -30.04 -4.91 -3.92
C GLN A 61 -30.34 -3.94 -5.08
N ALA A 62 -31.47 -3.23 -5.03
CA ALA A 62 -31.78 -2.18 -6.01
C ALA A 62 -30.73 -1.06 -6.03
N THR A 63 -30.24 -0.63 -4.86
CA THR A 63 -29.16 0.37 -4.76
C THR A 63 -27.84 -0.15 -5.32
N ARG A 64 -27.50 -1.43 -5.09
CA ARG A 64 -26.32 -2.07 -5.69
C ARG A 64 -26.39 -2.09 -7.21
N TYR A 65 -27.51 -2.56 -7.77
CA TYR A 65 -27.75 -2.52 -9.23
C TYR A 65 -27.72 -1.09 -9.79
N TYR A 66 -28.27 -0.11 -9.06
CA TYR A 66 -28.21 1.30 -9.47
C TYR A 66 -26.80 1.90 -9.43
N LEU A 67 -25.88 1.38 -8.62
CA LEU A 67 -24.48 1.81 -8.62
C LEU A 67 -23.65 1.14 -9.72
N GLU A 68 -24.15 0.03 -10.25
CA GLU A 68 -23.59 -0.79 -11.33
C GLU A 68 -24.37 -0.63 -12.64
N ILE A 69 -24.72 0.60 -13.04
CA ILE A 69 -25.63 0.83 -14.18
C ILE A 69 -25.06 0.25 -15.47
N GLU A 70 -25.66 -0.83 -15.96
CA GLU A 70 -25.54 -1.32 -17.33
C GLU A 70 -26.40 -0.46 -18.25
N LYS A 71 -25.80 0.30 -19.18
CA LYS A 71 -26.52 0.99 -20.26
C LYS A 71 -26.34 0.19 -21.55
N ASP A 72 -27.42 -0.28 -22.15
CA ASP A 72 -27.38 -0.79 -23.52
C ASP A 72 -27.18 0.37 -24.49
N THR A 73 -26.01 0.39 -25.14
CA THR A 73 -25.73 1.24 -26.29
C THR A 73 -25.81 0.39 -27.56
N PRO A 74 -25.96 0.99 -28.75
CA PRO A 74 -25.96 0.26 -30.03
C PRO A 74 -24.69 -0.59 -30.27
N GLN A 75 -23.64 -0.42 -29.46
CA GLN A 75 -22.37 -1.16 -29.53
C GLN A 75 -22.17 -2.16 -28.36
N GLY A 76 -23.17 -2.34 -27.49
CA GLY A 76 -23.14 -3.27 -26.35
C GLY A 76 -23.44 -2.61 -24.99
N THR A 77 -23.56 -3.45 -23.97
CA THR A 77 -23.85 -3.06 -22.58
C THR A 77 -22.61 -2.43 -21.92
N VAL A 78 -22.69 -1.15 -21.54
CA VAL A 78 -21.62 -0.41 -20.87
C VAL A 78 -21.97 -0.25 -19.39
N THR A 79 -21.19 -0.83 -18.49
CA THR A 79 -21.35 -0.66 -17.03
C THR A 79 -20.68 0.64 -16.58
N GLU A 80 -21.48 1.66 -16.24
CA GLU A 80 -21.00 2.92 -15.67
C GLU A 80 -21.01 2.81 -14.13
N LYS A 81 -19.84 2.56 -13.53
CA LYS A 81 -19.69 2.49 -12.07
C LYS A 81 -19.74 3.90 -11.47
N VAL A 82 -20.76 4.19 -10.66
CA VAL A 82 -20.77 5.43 -9.86
C VAL A 82 -19.89 5.20 -8.63
N HIS A 83 -18.70 5.82 -8.61
CA HIS A 83 -17.83 5.77 -7.44
C HIS A 83 -18.50 6.43 -6.23
N LEU A 84 -18.64 5.67 -5.14
CA LEU A 84 -18.98 6.22 -3.82
C LEU A 84 -17.72 6.91 -3.27
N THR A 85 -17.68 8.25 -3.30
CA THR A 85 -16.60 9.00 -2.69
C THR A 85 -16.84 9.08 -1.18
N TYR A 86 -16.11 8.31 -0.38
CA TYR A 86 -16.17 8.43 1.08
C TYR A 86 -15.76 9.84 1.51
N LYS A 87 -16.52 10.43 2.43
CA LYS A 87 -16.21 11.73 3.02
C LYS A 87 -14.91 11.60 3.82
N GLN A 88 -13.78 11.97 3.21
CA GLN A 88 -12.50 12.05 3.92
C GLN A 88 -12.67 12.96 5.13
N ALA A 89 -12.08 12.58 6.27
CA ALA A 89 -12.04 13.41 7.48
C ALA A 89 -11.12 14.61 7.24
N TRP A 90 -11.57 15.59 6.45
CA TRP A 90 -10.78 16.72 5.96
C TRP A 90 -10.07 17.48 7.07
N ASP A 91 -10.71 17.63 8.23
CA ASP A 91 -10.11 18.32 9.38
C ASP A 91 -8.90 17.56 9.93
N ALA A 92 -9.02 16.24 10.08
CA ALA A 92 -7.93 15.36 10.51
C ALA A 92 -6.81 15.31 9.47
N TYR A 93 -7.17 15.17 8.18
CA TYR A 93 -6.22 15.21 7.07
C TYR A 93 -5.41 16.51 7.04
N ASN A 94 -6.09 17.66 7.13
CA ASN A 94 -5.45 18.98 7.12
C ASN A 94 -4.57 19.18 8.37
N ALA A 95 -4.99 18.70 9.54
CA ALA A 95 -4.18 18.72 10.75
C ALA A 95 -2.90 17.88 10.58
N ALA A 96 -3.01 16.67 10.05
CA ALA A 96 -1.87 15.80 9.77
C ALA A 96 -0.88 16.45 8.79
N GLN A 97 -1.38 17.01 7.69
CA GLN A 97 -0.53 17.67 6.69
C GLN A 97 0.21 18.89 7.25
N LYS A 98 -0.44 19.69 8.10
CA LYS A 98 0.21 20.85 8.77
C LYS A 98 1.28 20.41 9.77
N ALA A 99 1.08 19.28 10.45
CA ALA A 99 2.02 18.76 11.43
C ALA A 99 3.13 17.90 10.84
N GLU A 100 3.01 17.48 9.57
CA GLU A 100 3.83 16.44 8.95
C GLU A 100 5.32 16.67 9.10
N VAL A 101 5.83 17.84 8.70
CA VAL A 101 7.28 18.13 8.73
C VAL A 101 7.85 18.07 10.15
N LYS A 102 7.09 18.55 11.14
CA LYS A 102 7.52 18.53 12.54
C LYS A 102 7.59 17.09 13.05
N LEU A 103 6.49 16.35 12.90
CA LEU A 103 6.38 14.98 13.40
C LEU A 103 7.31 14.03 12.63
N PHE A 104 7.58 14.29 11.36
CA PHE A 104 8.47 13.47 10.54
C PHE A 104 9.85 13.34 11.16
N ASP A 105 10.47 14.46 11.57
CA ASP A 105 11.80 14.43 12.17
C ASP A 105 11.78 13.77 13.57
N GLU A 106 10.71 13.97 14.35
CA GLU A 106 10.54 13.32 15.66
C GLU A 106 10.44 11.79 15.51
N LEU A 107 9.56 11.31 14.63
CA LEU A 107 9.38 9.89 14.36
C LEU A 107 10.62 9.26 13.72
N LEU A 108 11.29 9.97 12.80
CA LEU A 108 12.51 9.48 12.18
C LEU A 108 13.63 9.31 13.22
N LYS A 109 13.76 10.26 14.16
CA LYS A 109 14.73 10.16 15.27
C LYS A 109 14.48 8.91 16.11
N ASP A 110 13.23 8.60 16.41
CA ASP A 110 12.89 7.41 17.20
C ASP A 110 13.09 6.12 16.40
N LEU A 111 12.73 6.11 15.11
CA LEU A 111 12.91 4.96 14.23
C LEU A 111 14.38 4.57 14.08
N VAL A 112 15.30 5.53 13.91
CA VAL A 112 16.72 5.22 13.71
C VAL A 112 17.40 4.67 14.96
N LYS A 113 16.83 4.82 16.16
CA LYS A 113 17.37 4.22 17.40
C LYS A 113 17.42 2.69 17.35
N ALA A 114 16.61 2.07 16.49
CA ALA A 114 16.63 0.62 16.26
C ALA A 114 17.93 0.14 15.59
N ILE A 115 18.72 1.04 14.99
CA ILE A 115 19.95 0.68 14.28
C ILE A 115 21.07 0.43 15.29
N PRO A 116 21.72 -0.74 15.28
CA PRO A 116 22.88 -1.00 16.13
C PRO A 116 24.06 -0.12 15.71
N GLU A 117 24.68 0.56 16.68
CA GLU A 117 25.90 1.33 16.43
C GLU A 117 27.12 0.40 16.38
N PRO A 118 27.95 0.46 15.32
CA PRO A 118 29.13 -0.37 15.23
C PRO A 118 30.18 0.04 16.26
N GLU A 119 30.93 -0.92 16.79
CA GLU A 119 31.99 -0.65 17.76
C GLU A 119 33.04 0.32 17.20
N GLN A 120 33.41 1.29 18.03
CA GLN A 120 34.47 2.23 17.72
C GLN A 120 35.84 1.55 17.87
N THR A 121 36.61 1.51 16.79
CA THR A 121 38.01 1.06 16.79
C THR A 121 38.97 2.24 16.92
N MET A 122 40.26 1.96 17.11
CA MET A 122 41.31 3.00 17.11
C MET A 122 41.25 3.84 15.82
N GLY A 123 41.41 5.16 15.96
CA GLY A 123 41.39 6.12 14.85
C GLY A 123 40.41 7.26 15.06
N ARG A 124 40.07 7.95 13.97
CA ARG A 124 39.10 9.07 13.97
C ARG A 124 37.74 8.57 14.52
N PRO A 125 37.08 9.35 15.40
CA PRO A 125 35.72 9.03 15.84
C PRO A 125 34.81 8.79 14.63
N ARG A 126 34.10 7.66 14.64
CA ARG A 126 33.13 7.34 13.59
C ARG A 126 31.93 8.27 13.75
N LEU A 127 31.34 8.62 12.62
CA LEU A 127 30.02 9.25 12.63
C LEU A 127 29.01 8.18 13.04
N SER A 128 28.07 8.55 13.91
CA SER A 128 26.95 7.69 14.30
C SER A 128 26.22 7.20 13.05
N LEU A 129 25.97 5.89 13.00
CA LEU A 129 25.20 5.28 11.93
C LEU A 129 23.73 5.71 12.02
N GLN A 130 23.20 5.87 13.23
CA GLN A 130 21.85 6.38 13.49
C GLN A 130 21.69 7.80 12.93
N GLU A 131 22.57 8.73 13.31
CA GLU A 131 22.52 10.12 12.86
C GLU A 131 22.80 10.26 11.36
N SER A 132 23.73 9.47 10.82
CA SER A 132 24.00 9.44 9.37
C SER A 132 22.76 8.97 8.59
N THR A 133 22.05 7.96 9.11
CA THR A 133 20.83 7.42 8.51
C THR A 133 19.67 8.41 8.62
N PHE A 134 19.52 9.07 9.78
CA PHE A 134 18.58 10.18 9.98
C PHE A 134 18.77 11.25 8.91
N CYS A 135 19.98 11.79 8.77
CA CYS A 135 20.28 12.84 7.79
C CYS A 135 20.06 12.36 6.34
N ALA A 136 20.36 11.09 6.04
CA ALA A 136 20.16 10.54 4.71
C ALA A 136 18.68 10.42 4.33
N ILE A 137 17.84 9.93 5.25
CA ILE A 137 16.39 9.83 5.05
C ILE A 137 15.76 11.22 5.03
N GLN A 138 16.14 12.12 5.93
CA GLN A 138 15.66 13.52 5.94
C GLN A 138 15.99 14.24 4.62
N LYS A 139 17.20 14.03 4.08
CA LYS A 139 17.58 14.53 2.75
C LYS A 139 16.68 13.98 1.65
N VAL A 140 16.32 12.69 1.70
CA VAL A 140 15.42 12.08 0.72
C VAL A 140 14.01 12.64 0.87
N TYR A 141 13.48 12.73 2.09
CA TYR A 141 12.18 13.33 2.38
C TYR A 141 12.05 14.76 1.84
N SER A 142 13.06 15.61 2.11
CA SER A 142 13.05 17.02 1.68
C SER A 142 13.13 17.24 0.17
N GLN A 143 13.50 16.21 -0.61
CA GLN A 143 13.77 16.29 -2.04
C GLN A 143 14.88 17.29 -2.46
N LEU A 144 15.61 17.87 -1.50
CA LEU A 144 16.67 18.83 -1.74
C LEU A 144 17.95 18.15 -2.27
N SER A 145 18.85 18.96 -2.83
CA SER A 145 20.22 18.53 -3.11
C SER A 145 20.99 18.38 -1.80
N SER A 146 22.01 17.51 -1.75
CA SER A 146 22.72 17.24 -0.49
C SER A 146 23.33 18.50 0.13
N ARG A 147 23.81 19.45 -0.69
CA ARG A 147 24.31 20.75 -0.21
C ARG A 147 23.22 21.61 0.43
N ARG A 148 22.02 21.67 -0.15
CA ARG A 148 20.89 22.43 0.41
C ARG A 148 20.29 21.75 1.63
N ALA A 149 20.31 20.41 1.66
CA ALA A 149 19.87 19.63 2.81
C ALA A 149 20.79 19.79 4.03
N HIS A 150 22.02 20.28 3.87
CA HIS A 150 22.94 20.49 4.99
C HIS A 150 22.36 21.43 6.06
N SER A 151 21.60 22.45 5.66
CA SER A 151 20.88 23.32 6.59
C SER A 151 19.83 22.58 7.41
N LEU A 152 19.22 21.51 6.88
CA LEU A 152 18.30 20.67 7.65
C LEU A 152 19.03 19.90 8.76
N PHE A 153 20.28 19.49 8.51
CA PHE A 153 21.10 18.80 9.52
C PHE A 153 21.52 19.76 10.63
N GLN A 154 21.80 21.02 10.30
CA GLN A 154 22.05 22.08 11.28
C GLN A 154 20.80 22.32 12.14
N ASN A 155 19.63 22.47 11.51
CA ASN A 155 18.35 22.60 12.22
C ASN A 155 18.07 21.41 13.14
N ALA A 156 18.37 20.18 12.69
CA ALA A 156 18.21 18.98 13.51
C ALA A 156 19.16 18.97 14.73
N THR A 157 20.36 19.53 14.57
CA THR A 157 21.32 19.71 15.68
C THR A 157 20.82 20.75 16.68
N GLU A 158 20.33 21.90 16.21
CA GLU A 158 19.76 22.96 17.06
C GLU A 158 18.54 22.48 17.86
N LYS A 159 17.74 21.57 17.27
CA LYS A 159 16.60 20.93 17.93
C LYS A 159 16.99 19.75 18.83
N GLY A 160 18.27 19.41 18.96
CA GLY A 160 18.74 18.26 19.74
C GLY A 160 18.27 16.91 19.20
N GLN A 161 17.98 16.82 17.90
CA GLN A 161 17.59 15.56 17.24
C GLN A 161 18.80 14.70 16.92
N ILE A 162 19.91 15.35 16.57
CA ILE A 162 21.24 14.75 16.39
C ILE A 162 22.27 15.57 17.17
N SER A 163 23.39 14.96 17.53
CA SER A 163 24.49 15.61 18.26
C SER A 163 25.38 16.46 17.36
N HIS A 164 25.59 16.03 16.11
CA HIS A 164 26.47 16.72 15.17
C HIS A 164 25.93 16.67 13.74
N ALA A 165 25.87 17.83 13.08
CA ALA A 165 25.53 17.92 11.65
C ALA A 165 26.68 17.37 10.79
N PRO A 166 26.51 16.22 10.10
CA PRO A 166 27.56 15.69 9.25
C PRO A 166 27.77 16.55 8.00
N ASN A 167 28.92 16.36 7.34
CA ASN A 167 29.18 16.99 6.05
C ASN A 167 28.06 16.67 5.04
N PHE A 168 27.72 17.63 4.18
CA PHE A 168 26.67 17.49 3.17
C PHE A 168 26.81 16.25 2.27
N ASN A 169 28.02 15.69 2.11
CA ASN A 169 28.25 14.51 1.28
C ASN A 169 28.00 13.18 2.01
N GLN A 170 27.86 13.20 3.35
CA GLN A 170 27.72 11.99 4.15
C GLN A 170 26.53 11.10 3.74
N PRO A 171 25.32 11.62 3.44
CA PRO A 171 24.24 10.80 2.90
C PRO A 171 24.60 10.01 1.64
N SER A 172 25.38 10.62 0.74
CA SER A 172 25.82 9.98 -0.50
C SER A 172 26.90 8.92 -0.28
N ILE A 173 27.73 9.09 0.76
CA ILE A 173 28.69 8.07 1.20
C ILE A 173 27.93 6.89 1.81
N LEU A 174 26.98 7.17 2.71
CA LEU A 174 26.15 6.15 3.36
C LEU A 174 25.43 5.27 2.34
N PHE A 175 24.73 5.86 1.36
CA PHE A 175 23.99 5.07 0.38
C PHE A 175 24.87 4.21 -0.52
N ARG A 176 26.18 4.49 -0.65
CA ARG A 176 27.10 3.61 -1.39
C ARG A 176 27.55 2.40 -0.57
N ASN A 177 27.36 2.43 0.75
CA ASN A 177 27.73 1.32 1.62
C ASN A 177 26.71 0.16 1.47
N PRO A 178 27.11 -1.03 1.02
CA PRO A 178 26.19 -2.17 0.92
C PRO A 178 25.65 -2.62 2.28
N GLU A 179 26.40 -2.42 3.36
CA GLU A 179 26.03 -2.85 4.72
C GLU A 179 24.78 -2.13 5.26
N ILE A 180 24.44 -0.93 4.73
CA ILE A 180 23.23 -0.21 5.15
C ILE A 180 21.95 -0.79 4.51
N THR A 181 22.07 -1.53 3.41
CA THR A 181 20.94 -2.08 2.65
C THR A 181 20.03 -2.97 3.52
N PRO A 182 20.53 -4.00 4.23
CA PRO A 182 19.69 -4.81 5.11
C PRO A 182 19.06 -4.00 6.24
N ILE A 183 19.78 -3.02 6.79
CA ILE A 183 19.26 -2.12 7.83
C ILE A 183 18.08 -1.31 7.30
N LEU A 184 18.19 -0.74 6.09
CA LEU A 184 17.10 0.02 5.49
C LEU A 184 15.87 -0.87 5.20
N HIS A 185 16.05 -2.14 4.82
CA HIS A 185 14.94 -3.09 4.69
C HIS A 185 14.23 -3.34 6.03
N GLU A 186 14.99 -3.44 7.12
CA GLU A 186 14.44 -3.56 8.47
C GLU A 186 13.68 -2.30 8.87
N LEU A 187 14.24 -1.11 8.62
CA LEU A 187 13.55 0.16 8.89
C LEU A 187 12.25 0.32 8.09
N VAL A 188 12.16 -0.19 6.86
CA VAL A 188 10.86 -0.24 6.13
C VAL A 188 9.85 -1.06 6.92
N THR A 189 10.26 -2.21 7.46
CA THR A 189 9.36 -3.07 8.26
C THR A 189 8.95 -2.37 9.56
N LEU A 190 9.93 -1.83 10.31
CA LEU A 190 9.69 -1.15 11.59
C LEU A 190 8.81 0.10 11.43
N SER A 191 9.03 0.90 10.39
CA SER A 191 8.23 2.10 10.11
C SER A 191 6.76 1.80 9.80
N ALA A 192 6.42 0.55 9.46
CA ALA A 192 5.04 0.13 9.20
C ALA A 192 4.33 -0.41 10.46
N LEU A 193 5.06 -0.88 11.47
CA LEU A 193 4.48 -1.55 12.65
C LEU A 193 3.46 -0.72 13.45
N PRO A 194 3.51 0.63 13.54
CA PRO A 194 2.51 1.37 14.29
C PRO A 194 1.07 1.14 13.83
N VAL A 195 0.86 0.79 12.56
CA VAL A 195 -0.48 0.52 12.02
C VAL A 195 -0.87 -0.97 12.07
N ALA A 196 -0.04 -1.84 12.64
CA ALA A 196 -0.26 -3.28 12.65
C ALA A 196 -1.56 -3.72 13.35
N GLY A 197 -2.03 -2.95 14.33
CA GLY A 197 -3.28 -3.23 15.03
C GLY A 197 -4.55 -2.99 14.20
N ILE A 198 -4.46 -2.24 13.10
CA ILE A 198 -5.63 -1.88 12.27
C ILE A 198 -5.55 -2.39 10.83
N GLU A 199 -4.39 -2.88 10.41
CA GLU A 199 -4.12 -3.33 9.04
C GLU A 199 -4.01 -4.86 9.00
N VAL A 200 -4.92 -5.51 8.28
CA VAL A 200 -4.98 -6.97 8.17
C VAL A 200 -5.08 -7.47 6.72
N ASP A 201 -5.42 -6.59 5.79
CA ASP A 201 -5.57 -6.91 4.37
C ASP A 201 -4.44 -6.24 3.59
N PHE A 202 -3.81 -6.98 2.68
CA PHE A 202 -2.64 -6.51 1.93
C PHE A 202 -2.83 -6.67 0.42
N ALA A 203 -2.10 -5.86 -0.34
CA ALA A 203 -1.97 -5.97 -1.77
C ALA A 203 -0.49 -6.08 -2.16
N VAL A 204 -0.19 -6.83 -3.22
CA VAL A 204 1.18 -6.98 -3.75
C VAL A 204 1.21 -6.63 -5.22
N ASP A 205 2.17 -5.77 -5.58
CA ASP A 205 2.40 -5.30 -6.93
C ASP A 205 3.84 -4.77 -7.06
N SER A 206 4.32 -4.62 -8.29
CA SER A 206 5.62 -4.04 -8.58
C SER A 206 5.51 -2.70 -9.32
N THR A 207 6.47 -1.82 -9.09
CA THR A 207 6.52 -0.52 -9.77
C THR A 207 7.95 -0.14 -10.14
N GLY A 208 8.11 0.43 -11.33
CA GLY A 208 9.41 0.90 -11.83
C GLY A 208 9.75 2.31 -11.33
N PHE A 209 11.01 2.52 -11.00
CA PHE A 209 11.62 3.82 -10.71
C PHE A 209 12.72 4.12 -11.72
N ARG A 210 12.67 5.30 -12.32
CA ARG A 210 13.60 5.72 -13.35
C ARG A 210 14.94 6.09 -12.73
N THR A 211 16.05 5.69 -13.33
CA THR A 211 17.38 6.18 -12.89
C THR A 211 17.83 7.39 -13.73
N THR A 212 18.87 8.07 -13.25
CA THR A 212 19.59 9.08 -14.04
C THR A 212 20.66 8.49 -14.98
N THR A 213 20.83 7.17 -14.95
CA THR A 213 21.75 6.43 -15.82
C THR A 213 21.03 5.96 -17.08
N PHE A 214 21.78 5.88 -18.18
CA PHE A 214 21.27 5.45 -19.49
C PHE A 214 21.91 4.12 -19.86
N SER A 215 21.23 3.34 -20.71
CA SER A 215 21.83 2.17 -21.33
C SER A 215 23.12 2.53 -22.09
N ALA A 216 24.08 1.60 -22.10
CA ALA A 216 25.32 1.77 -22.85
C ALA A 216 25.03 1.98 -24.33
N TYR A 217 25.85 2.79 -24.99
CA TYR A 217 25.69 3.12 -26.41
C TYR A 217 25.98 1.89 -27.30
N ASN A 218 24.95 1.12 -27.63
CA ASN A 218 25.06 0.03 -28.61
C ASN A 218 24.76 0.50 -30.05
N GLY A 219 25.21 1.71 -30.44
CA GLY A 219 24.64 2.33 -31.64
C GLY A 219 25.43 3.39 -32.38
N ALA A 220 26.75 3.23 -32.57
CA ALA A 220 27.43 3.97 -33.67
C ALA A 220 26.95 3.53 -35.07
N LYS A 221 26.18 2.44 -35.16
CA LYS A 221 25.72 1.87 -36.45
C LYS A 221 24.20 1.85 -36.68
N HIS A 222 23.34 2.08 -35.68
CA HIS A 222 21.89 1.81 -35.82
C HIS A 222 20.91 2.86 -35.24
N GLY A 223 21.35 4.08 -34.89
CA GLY A 223 20.41 5.17 -34.58
C GLY A 223 19.51 4.97 -33.35
N GLN A 224 19.85 4.06 -32.44
CA GLN A 224 19.06 3.80 -31.23
C GLN A 224 19.19 4.95 -30.21
N LYS A 225 18.06 5.39 -29.65
CA LYS A 225 17.99 6.45 -28.64
C LYS A 225 18.49 5.95 -27.28
N LYS A 226 19.06 6.84 -26.46
CA LYS A 226 19.43 6.53 -25.07
C LYS A 226 18.16 6.24 -24.28
N GLU A 227 18.06 5.04 -23.71
CA GLU A 227 16.96 4.67 -22.84
C GLU A 227 17.38 4.78 -21.37
N HIS A 228 16.47 5.25 -20.53
CA HIS A 228 16.68 5.29 -19.09
C HIS A 228 16.73 3.86 -18.53
N GLN A 229 17.65 3.61 -17.62
CA GLN A 229 17.61 2.40 -16.81
C GLN A 229 16.52 2.52 -15.74
N TRP A 230 16.05 1.37 -15.28
CA TRP A 230 14.97 1.27 -14.28
C TRP A 230 15.37 0.33 -13.16
N VAL A 231 14.91 0.67 -11.96
CA VAL A 231 14.94 -0.19 -10.77
C VAL A 231 13.51 -0.54 -10.43
N LYS A 232 13.24 -1.81 -10.12
CA LYS A 232 11.88 -2.29 -9.82
C LYS A 232 11.73 -2.47 -8.32
N ALA A 233 10.69 -1.88 -7.74
CA ALA A 233 10.27 -2.11 -6.36
C ALA A 233 9.07 -3.05 -6.35
N HIS A 234 9.16 -4.18 -5.66
CA HIS A 234 8.04 -5.07 -5.37
C HIS A 234 7.56 -4.74 -3.97
N LEU A 235 6.32 -4.27 -3.84
CA LEU A 235 5.77 -3.77 -2.58
C LEU A 235 4.68 -4.71 -2.08
N CYS A 236 4.64 -4.91 -0.76
CA CYS A 236 3.46 -5.40 -0.07
C CYS A 236 2.91 -4.26 0.77
N ALA A 237 1.75 -3.73 0.38
CA ALA A 237 1.13 -2.57 1.01
C ALA A 237 -0.18 -2.93 1.70
N GLY A 238 -0.47 -2.28 2.82
CA GLY A 238 -1.74 -2.38 3.52
C GLY A 238 -2.88 -1.79 2.68
N VAL A 239 -4.05 -2.42 2.70
CA VAL A 239 -5.22 -2.01 1.92
C VAL A 239 -5.93 -0.82 2.58
N LYS A 240 -5.94 -0.74 3.91
CA LYS A 240 -6.68 0.29 4.65
C LYS A 240 -5.89 1.60 4.74
N THR A 241 -4.62 1.51 5.12
CA THR A 241 -3.74 2.64 5.44
C THR A 241 -2.80 3.01 4.30
N ASN A 242 -2.64 2.13 3.32
CA ASN A 242 -1.63 2.23 2.25
C ASN A 242 -0.17 2.16 2.74
N VAL A 243 0.10 1.78 4.00
CA VAL A 243 1.48 1.60 4.49
C VAL A 243 2.21 0.51 3.70
N VAL A 244 3.52 0.66 3.48
CA VAL A 244 4.33 -0.41 2.88
C VAL A 244 4.92 -1.29 3.98
N ALA A 245 4.40 -2.50 4.13
CA ALA A 245 4.84 -3.44 5.16
C ALA A 245 6.13 -4.18 4.79
N ALA A 246 6.34 -4.45 3.50
CA ALA A 246 7.55 -5.09 3.01
C ALA A 246 7.90 -4.64 1.58
N VAL A 247 9.20 -4.66 1.26
CA VAL A 247 9.73 -4.33 -0.07
C VAL A 247 10.87 -5.25 -0.47
N ALA A 248 10.91 -5.59 -1.75
CA ALA A 248 12.08 -6.15 -2.44
C ALA A 248 12.44 -5.25 -3.62
N ILE A 249 13.74 -4.98 -3.82
CA ILE A 249 14.22 -4.15 -4.93
C ILE A 249 15.04 -5.03 -5.86
N THR A 250 14.71 -5.00 -7.15
CA THR A 250 15.37 -5.78 -8.20
C THR A 250 15.69 -4.91 -9.40
N ASP A 251 16.42 -5.46 -10.37
CA ASP A 251 16.55 -4.86 -11.69
C ASP A 251 15.21 -4.83 -12.46
N ALA A 252 15.19 -4.13 -13.59
CA ALA A 252 14.01 -3.93 -14.42
C ALA A 252 13.42 -5.22 -15.02
N TYR A 253 14.24 -6.23 -15.29
CA TYR A 253 13.86 -7.44 -16.03
C TYR A 253 13.53 -8.62 -15.12
N SER A 254 13.77 -8.48 -13.82
CA SER A 254 13.40 -9.47 -12.81
C SER A 254 11.90 -9.76 -12.81
N ASN A 255 11.57 -11.05 -12.74
CA ASN A 255 10.20 -11.54 -12.68
C ASN A 255 9.54 -11.20 -11.33
N ASP A 256 8.25 -10.87 -11.36
CA ASP A 256 7.52 -10.42 -10.18
C ASP A 256 7.06 -11.58 -9.29
N SER A 257 6.55 -12.66 -9.91
CA SER A 257 5.98 -13.81 -9.18
C SER A 257 6.89 -14.42 -8.10
N PRO A 258 8.22 -14.55 -8.28
CA PRO A 258 9.13 -15.07 -7.24
C PRO A 258 9.26 -14.18 -6.00
N GLN A 259 9.05 -12.86 -6.13
CA GLN A 259 9.21 -11.91 -5.02
C GLN A 259 8.01 -11.91 -4.05
N PHE A 260 6.87 -12.42 -4.50
CA PHE A 260 5.63 -12.45 -3.72
C PHE A 260 5.75 -13.23 -2.41
N GLY A 261 6.31 -14.45 -2.45
CA GLY A 261 6.47 -15.29 -1.27
C GLY A 261 7.33 -14.65 -0.16
N PRO A 262 8.56 -14.18 -0.48
CA PRO A 262 9.39 -13.43 0.46
C PRO A 262 8.68 -12.22 1.07
N LEU A 263 7.97 -11.42 0.27
CA LEU A 263 7.22 -10.25 0.74
C LEU A 263 6.15 -10.64 1.76
N VAL A 264 5.29 -11.61 1.42
CA VAL A 264 4.21 -12.08 2.32
C VAL A 264 4.78 -12.61 3.64
N ARG A 265 5.86 -13.41 3.59
CA ARG A 265 6.50 -13.92 4.81
C ARG A 265 7.09 -12.80 5.67
N LYS A 266 7.65 -11.75 5.05
CA LYS A 266 8.18 -10.60 5.78
C LYS A 266 7.07 -9.79 6.42
N THR A 267 5.97 -9.52 5.71
CA THR A 267 4.77 -8.86 6.24
C THR A 267 4.20 -9.62 7.45
N ALA A 268 4.13 -10.95 7.38
CA ALA A 268 3.60 -11.78 8.46
C ALA A 268 4.44 -11.76 9.76
N GLN A 269 5.66 -11.21 9.74
CA GLN A 269 6.46 -11.06 10.96
C GLN A 269 5.92 -9.93 11.86
N GLY A 270 5.28 -8.92 11.28
CA GLY A 270 4.76 -7.75 11.98
C GLY A 270 3.25 -7.62 11.99
N PHE A 271 2.55 -8.30 11.07
CA PHE A 271 1.12 -8.12 10.82
C PHE A 271 0.37 -9.45 10.83
N THR A 272 -0.88 -9.39 11.28
CA THR A 272 -1.83 -10.50 11.08
C THR A 272 -2.41 -10.39 9.67
N ILE A 273 -2.15 -11.39 8.82
CA ILE A 273 -2.62 -11.38 7.44
C ILE A 273 -3.96 -12.12 7.35
N ASN A 274 -5.03 -11.38 7.06
CA ASN A 274 -6.34 -11.94 6.71
C ASN A 274 -6.41 -12.26 5.21
N GLU A 275 -6.14 -11.27 4.36
CA GLU A 275 -6.23 -11.42 2.90
C GLU A 275 -5.06 -10.76 2.18
N VAL A 276 -4.64 -11.36 1.07
CA VAL A 276 -3.65 -10.79 0.16
C VAL A 276 -4.18 -10.80 -1.27
N SER A 277 -4.23 -9.63 -1.91
CA SER A 277 -4.64 -9.49 -3.31
C SER A 277 -3.43 -9.15 -4.21
N ALA A 278 -3.38 -9.71 -5.42
CA ALA A 278 -2.31 -9.41 -6.37
C ALA A 278 -2.73 -9.72 -7.80
N ASP A 279 -2.04 -9.11 -8.76
CA ASP A 279 -2.32 -9.28 -10.18
C ASP A 279 -2.13 -10.70 -10.70
N LEU A 280 -2.75 -10.97 -11.84
CA LEU A 280 -2.68 -12.26 -12.55
C LEU A 280 -1.23 -12.74 -12.79
N ALA A 281 -0.26 -11.84 -12.90
CA ALA A 281 1.15 -12.17 -13.04
C ALA A 281 1.69 -13.00 -11.84
N TYR A 282 1.10 -12.83 -10.66
CA TYR A 282 1.44 -13.53 -9.43
C TYR A 282 0.69 -14.87 -9.26
N SER A 283 -0.18 -15.25 -10.21
CA SER A 283 -0.98 -16.47 -10.15
C SER A 283 -0.10 -17.72 -10.20
N SER A 284 0.23 -18.27 -9.03
CA SER A 284 0.96 -19.52 -8.90
C SER A 284 0.50 -20.34 -7.69
N ARG A 285 0.61 -21.67 -7.80
CA ARG A 285 0.30 -22.60 -6.68
C ARG A 285 1.10 -22.26 -5.43
N MET A 286 2.38 -21.95 -5.61
CA MET A 286 3.29 -21.60 -4.53
C MET A 286 2.89 -20.28 -3.85
N ASN A 287 2.47 -19.27 -4.61
CA ASN A 287 2.05 -17.98 -4.04
C ASN A 287 0.76 -18.09 -3.23
N LEU A 288 -0.23 -18.85 -3.71
CA LEU A 288 -1.42 -19.15 -2.90
C LEU A 288 -1.03 -19.86 -1.59
N GLN A 289 -0.12 -20.83 -1.67
CA GLN A 289 0.34 -21.56 -0.49
C GLN A 289 1.12 -20.67 0.49
N ASN A 290 1.96 -19.75 0.00
CA ASN A 290 2.70 -18.82 0.86
C ASN A 290 1.78 -17.97 1.73
N VAL A 291 0.63 -17.52 1.22
CA VAL A 291 -0.37 -16.77 2.00
C VAL A 291 -1.14 -17.69 2.95
N ALA A 292 -1.50 -18.89 2.50
CA ALA A 292 -2.16 -19.86 3.38
C ALA A 292 -1.29 -20.25 4.58
N ASN A 293 0.03 -20.33 4.39
CA ASN A 293 0.98 -20.64 5.47
C ASN A 293 1.06 -19.53 6.54
N THR A 294 0.64 -18.30 6.23
CA THR A 294 0.53 -17.20 7.21
C THR A 294 -0.85 -17.12 7.85
N GLY A 295 -1.76 -18.05 7.55
CA GLY A 295 -3.15 -18.05 8.02
C GLY A 295 -4.11 -17.21 7.19
N GLY A 296 -3.64 -16.54 6.13
CA GLY A 296 -4.45 -15.67 5.29
C GLY A 296 -5.00 -16.36 4.04
N LYS A 297 -5.78 -15.61 3.25
CA LYS A 297 -6.31 -16.05 1.95
C LYS A 297 -5.80 -15.18 0.81
N ALA A 298 -5.32 -15.82 -0.26
CA ALA A 298 -4.86 -15.13 -1.46
C ALA A 298 -5.98 -14.97 -2.49
N TYR A 299 -6.24 -13.74 -2.92
CA TYR A 299 -7.16 -13.40 -4.01
C TYR A 299 -6.36 -12.97 -5.24
N ILE A 300 -5.95 -13.96 -6.04
CA ILE A 300 -5.20 -13.78 -7.29
C ILE A 300 -5.99 -14.43 -8.43
N PRO A 301 -6.35 -13.68 -9.51
CA PRO A 301 -7.13 -14.24 -10.61
C PRO A 301 -6.40 -15.38 -11.33
N PHE A 302 -7.16 -16.22 -12.03
CA PHE A 302 -6.61 -17.34 -12.80
C PHE A 302 -6.54 -17.03 -14.30
N LYS A 303 -5.50 -17.55 -14.97
CA LYS A 303 -5.34 -17.40 -16.44
C LYS A 303 -6.48 -18.13 -17.16
N LYS A 304 -6.86 -17.69 -18.36
CA LYS A 304 -7.92 -18.32 -19.16
C LYS A 304 -7.71 -19.82 -19.39
N ASN A 305 -6.46 -20.26 -19.52
CA ASN A 305 -6.08 -21.66 -19.71
C ASN A 305 -5.73 -22.39 -18.40
N ALA A 306 -5.94 -21.77 -17.24
CA ALA A 306 -5.76 -22.43 -15.96
C ALA A 306 -6.83 -23.50 -15.77
N THR A 307 -6.45 -24.62 -15.14
CA THR A 307 -7.36 -25.72 -14.82
C THR A 307 -7.38 -25.94 -13.31
N GLY A 308 -8.51 -26.45 -12.80
CA GLY A 308 -8.69 -26.82 -11.39
C GLY A 308 -7.90 -28.04 -10.94
N LYS A 309 -7.08 -28.63 -11.83
CA LYS A 309 -6.21 -29.78 -11.48
C LYS A 309 -5.24 -29.37 -10.37
N ALA A 310 -5.40 -29.97 -9.20
CA ALA A 310 -4.61 -29.68 -8.00
C ALA A 310 -3.09 -29.79 -8.26
N LYS A 311 -2.65 -30.86 -8.95
CA LYS A 311 -1.23 -31.18 -9.17
C LYS A 311 -0.40 -31.05 -7.88
N GLY A 312 -0.89 -31.65 -6.79
CA GLY A 312 -0.26 -31.59 -5.46
C GLY A 312 -0.64 -30.38 -4.60
N SER A 313 -1.34 -29.37 -5.12
CA SER A 313 -1.89 -28.26 -4.32
C SER A 313 -3.42 -28.33 -4.28
N THR A 314 -3.96 -28.85 -3.18
CA THR A 314 -5.43 -28.89 -2.96
C THR A 314 -6.01 -27.48 -2.88
N LEU A 315 -5.25 -26.53 -2.33
CA LEU A 315 -5.60 -25.12 -2.26
C LEU A 315 -5.83 -24.50 -3.65
N TRP A 316 -4.97 -24.81 -4.62
CA TRP A 316 -5.15 -24.33 -6.00
C TRP A 316 -6.50 -24.74 -6.58
N GLY A 317 -6.85 -26.03 -6.45
CA GLY A 317 -8.13 -26.54 -6.93
C GLY A 317 -9.31 -25.84 -6.25
N LYS A 318 -9.27 -25.71 -4.92
CA LYS A 318 -10.31 -25.01 -4.14
C LYS A 318 -10.49 -23.56 -4.59
N MET A 319 -9.39 -22.80 -4.66
CA MET A 319 -9.43 -21.38 -5.05
C MET A 319 -9.84 -21.20 -6.51
N TYR A 320 -9.44 -22.11 -7.41
CA TYR A 320 -9.87 -22.09 -8.80
C TYR A 320 -11.39 -22.30 -8.91
N HIS A 321 -11.94 -23.31 -8.22
CA HIS A 321 -13.39 -23.54 -8.24
C HIS A 321 -14.16 -22.42 -7.55
N TYR A 322 -13.63 -21.86 -6.47
CA TYR A 322 -14.21 -20.69 -5.82
C TYR A 322 -14.25 -19.49 -6.77
N PHE A 323 -13.17 -19.22 -7.52
CA PHE A 323 -13.13 -18.18 -8.56
C PHE A 323 -14.16 -18.38 -9.68
N GLN A 324 -14.40 -19.62 -10.09
CA GLN A 324 -15.36 -19.94 -11.17
C GLN A 324 -16.82 -19.90 -10.70
N LEU A 325 -17.10 -20.40 -9.50
CA LEU A 325 -18.46 -20.56 -8.97
C LEU A 325 -18.95 -19.35 -8.18
N ASN A 326 -18.05 -18.59 -7.56
CA ASN A 326 -18.36 -17.43 -6.71
C ASN A 326 -17.59 -16.21 -7.23
N ARG A 327 -17.73 -15.94 -8.54
CA ARG A 327 -16.94 -14.94 -9.25
C ARG A 327 -17.08 -13.54 -8.66
N ASP A 328 -18.30 -13.14 -8.30
CA ASP A 328 -18.60 -11.80 -7.80
C ASP A 328 -17.99 -11.59 -6.41
N GLU A 329 -18.18 -12.53 -5.49
CA GLU A 329 -17.56 -12.52 -4.16
C GLU A 329 -16.03 -12.49 -4.27
N PHE A 330 -15.44 -13.32 -5.14
CA PHE A 330 -14.01 -13.26 -5.38
C PHE A 330 -13.56 -11.86 -5.86
N MET A 331 -14.34 -11.21 -6.72
CA MET A 331 -14.02 -9.88 -7.23
C MET A 331 -14.10 -8.81 -6.16
N GLU A 332 -15.04 -8.90 -5.21
CA GLU A 332 -15.11 -7.96 -4.07
C GLU A 332 -13.79 -7.94 -3.29
N HIS A 333 -13.23 -9.12 -2.98
CA HIS A 333 -11.93 -9.23 -2.33
C HIS A 333 -10.76 -8.82 -3.23
N TYR A 334 -10.77 -9.25 -4.50
CA TYR A 334 -9.72 -8.90 -5.47
C TYR A 334 -9.65 -7.40 -5.75
N HIS A 335 -10.78 -6.68 -5.73
CA HIS A 335 -10.81 -5.24 -5.98
C HIS A 335 -10.01 -4.44 -4.95
N LYS A 336 -9.76 -4.96 -3.75
CA LYS A 336 -8.84 -4.36 -2.76
C LYS A 336 -7.44 -4.12 -3.34
N ARG A 337 -7.02 -4.87 -4.37
CA ARG A 337 -5.76 -4.72 -5.08
C ARG A 337 -5.53 -3.29 -5.57
N SER A 338 -6.56 -2.55 -6.00
CA SER A 338 -6.37 -1.19 -6.55
C SER A 338 -5.73 -0.21 -5.57
N ASN A 339 -5.77 -0.48 -4.25
CA ASN A 339 -5.10 0.36 -3.26
C ASN A 339 -3.59 0.40 -3.44
N ILE A 340 -2.94 -0.68 -3.89
CA ILE A 340 -1.49 -0.64 -4.13
C ILE A 340 -1.10 0.26 -5.31
N GLU A 341 -1.99 0.42 -6.31
CA GLU A 341 -1.77 1.39 -7.38
C GLU A 341 -1.84 2.81 -6.83
N ALA A 342 -2.75 3.06 -5.88
CA ALA A 342 -2.83 4.33 -5.16
C ALA A 342 -1.57 4.58 -4.29
N THR A 343 -1.06 3.55 -3.59
CA THR A 343 0.22 3.60 -2.85
C THR A 343 1.38 3.94 -3.78
N ASN A 344 1.52 3.21 -4.89
CA ASN A 344 2.55 3.45 -5.90
C ASN A 344 2.49 4.89 -6.44
N ALA A 345 1.29 5.37 -6.78
CA ALA A 345 1.07 6.73 -7.24
C ALA A 345 1.37 7.78 -6.16
N ALA A 346 1.05 7.51 -4.89
CA ALA A 346 1.32 8.41 -3.77
C ALA A 346 2.83 8.57 -3.54
N ILE A 347 3.58 7.46 -3.50
CA ILE A 347 5.04 7.47 -3.36
C ILE A 347 5.67 8.29 -4.50
N LYS A 348 5.28 8.02 -5.75
CA LYS A 348 5.83 8.71 -6.93
C LYS A 348 5.46 10.20 -6.97
N ARG A 349 4.24 10.57 -6.57
CA ARG A 349 3.82 11.98 -6.48
C ARG A 349 4.59 12.73 -5.41
N LYS A 350 4.83 12.12 -4.26
CA LYS A 350 5.48 12.78 -3.11
C LYS A 350 6.99 12.88 -3.26
N PHE A 351 7.65 11.82 -3.73
CA PHE A 351 9.12 11.72 -3.74
C PHE A 351 9.74 11.61 -5.14
N GLY A 352 8.92 11.74 -6.17
CA GLY A 352 9.33 11.60 -7.57
C GLY A 352 9.67 10.17 -7.98
N GLU A 353 9.48 9.87 -9.26
CA GLU A 353 9.82 8.57 -9.84
C GLU A 353 11.31 8.42 -10.15
N THR A 354 12.07 9.53 -10.24
CA THR A 354 13.49 9.48 -10.59
C THR A 354 14.38 9.28 -9.35
N LEU A 355 15.32 8.33 -9.43
CA LEU A 355 16.41 8.12 -8.47
C LEU A 355 17.62 8.96 -8.87
N LYS A 356 18.11 9.79 -7.94
CA LYS A 356 19.21 10.74 -8.18
C LYS A 356 20.56 10.06 -8.12
N SER A 357 20.67 8.93 -7.41
CA SER A 357 21.87 8.11 -7.30
C SER A 357 22.28 7.45 -8.62
N LYS A 358 23.59 7.38 -8.86
CA LYS A 358 24.18 6.74 -10.05
C LYS A 358 24.74 5.34 -9.78
N ASN A 359 25.22 5.11 -8.57
CA ASN A 359 25.73 3.80 -8.16
C ASN A 359 24.54 2.86 -7.89
N PRO A 360 24.55 1.60 -8.35
CA PRO A 360 23.42 0.67 -8.17
C PRO A 360 23.02 0.45 -6.71
N THR A 361 23.98 0.22 -5.81
CA THR A 361 23.72 0.09 -4.37
C THR A 361 23.08 1.36 -3.81
N ALA A 362 23.57 2.53 -4.23
CA ALA A 362 22.99 3.80 -3.81
C ALA A 362 21.59 4.07 -4.39
N GLN A 363 21.24 3.49 -5.54
CA GLN A 363 19.88 3.56 -6.09
C GLN A 363 18.91 2.72 -5.25
N VAL A 364 19.31 1.51 -4.87
CA VAL A 364 18.55 0.64 -3.96
C VAL A 364 18.34 1.35 -2.62
N ASN A 365 19.41 1.86 -2.01
CA ASN A 365 19.35 2.52 -0.72
C ASN A 365 18.55 3.84 -0.75
N GLU A 366 18.66 4.63 -1.82
CA GLU A 366 17.81 5.82 -2.01
C GLU A 366 16.34 5.45 -2.10
N LEU A 367 16.01 4.36 -2.80
CA LEU A 367 14.63 3.90 -2.96
C LEU A 367 14.05 3.35 -1.65
N LEU A 368 14.82 2.58 -0.87
CA LEU A 368 14.42 2.17 0.48
C LEU A 368 14.16 3.39 1.37
N ALA A 369 15.04 4.39 1.33
CA ALA A 369 14.85 5.64 2.08
C ALA A 369 13.59 6.41 1.67
N LYS A 370 13.21 6.39 0.37
CA LYS A 370 11.93 6.97 -0.10
C LYS A 370 10.73 6.22 0.50
N ILE A 371 10.80 4.90 0.60
CA ILE A 371 9.72 4.08 1.16
C ILE A 371 9.61 4.27 2.67
N ILE A 372 10.73 4.35 3.39
CA ILE A 372 10.73 4.68 4.83
C ILE A 372 10.10 6.06 5.05
N ALA A 373 10.52 7.06 4.26
CA ALA A 373 9.95 8.40 4.34
C ALA A 373 8.44 8.40 4.02
N TYR A 374 7.99 7.58 3.08
CA TYR A 374 6.57 7.40 2.80
C TYR A 374 5.81 6.83 3.99
N ASN A 375 6.29 5.72 4.56
CA ASN A 375 5.67 5.06 5.71
C ASN A 375 5.52 6.02 6.89
N LEU A 376 6.54 6.82 7.21
CA LEU A 376 6.44 7.82 8.28
C LEU A 376 5.30 8.82 8.03
N THR A 377 5.08 9.22 6.76
CA THR A 377 3.97 10.13 6.44
C THR A 377 2.60 9.47 6.52
N VAL A 378 2.53 8.16 6.25
CA VAL A 378 1.32 7.35 6.50
C VAL A 378 1.07 7.26 8.00
N VAL A 379 2.07 6.92 8.82
CA VAL A 379 1.92 6.87 10.28
C VAL A 379 1.43 8.20 10.84
N ILE A 380 2.00 9.33 10.41
CA ILE A 380 1.54 10.66 10.81
C ILE A 380 0.07 10.87 10.45
N HIS A 381 -0.34 10.48 9.24
CA HIS A 381 -1.73 10.58 8.84
C HIS A 381 -2.66 9.76 9.76
N GLU A 382 -2.28 8.51 10.02
CA GLU A 382 -3.06 7.59 10.86
C GLU A 382 -3.10 8.00 12.35
N MET A 383 -2.10 8.75 12.84
CA MET A 383 -2.14 9.36 14.18
C MET A 383 -3.33 10.32 14.33
N TYR A 384 -3.69 11.07 13.28
CA TYR A 384 -4.81 12.02 13.32
C TYR A 384 -6.14 11.39 12.93
N GLU A 385 -6.15 10.48 11.96
CA GLU A 385 -7.38 9.87 11.48
C GLU A 385 -7.88 8.74 12.39
N ASN A 386 -6.98 7.87 12.85
CA ASN A 386 -7.31 6.68 13.62
C ASN A 386 -6.76 6.71 15.06
N GLY A 387 -6.11 7.81 15.48
CA GLY A 387 -5.63 7.98 16.86
C GLY A 387 -4.47 7.07 17.25
N ILE A 388 -3.69 6.60 16.27
CA ILE A 388 -2.59 5.66 16.49
C ILE A 388 -1.47 6.31 17.30
N GLN A 389 -0.91 5.57 18.26
CA GLN A 389 0.33 5.94 18.94
C GLN A 389 1.52 5.42 18.12
N PRO A 390 2.49 6.27 17.72
CA PRO A 390 3.52 5.92 16.76
C PRO A 390 4.71 5.15 17.38
N GLU A 391 4.44 4.21 18.29
CA GLU A 391 5.49 3.46 18.97
C GLU A 391 6.12 2.41 18.04
N PHE A 392 7.32 2.69 17.54
CA PHE A 392 8.07 1.77 16.67
C PHE A 392 8.74 0.61 17.43
N LEU A 393 9.07 0.84 18.71
CA LEU A 393 9.79 -0.09 19.57
C LEU A 393 8.82 -0.74 20.57
N HIS A 394 8.02 -1.71 20.11
CA HIS A 394 7.35 -2.61 21.03
C HIS A 394 8.40 -3.59 21.58
N VAL A 395 9.00 -3.26 22.72
CA VAL A 395 9.72 -4.27 23.51
C VAL A 395 8.67 -5.30 23.92
N LYS A 396 8.72 -6.51 23.36
CA LYS A 396 7.95 -7.63 23.91
C LYS A 396 8.35 -7.72 25.38
N PRO A 397 7.41 -7.59 26.35
CA PRO A 397 7.78 -7.85 27.73
C PRO A 397 8.31 -9.28 27.79
N GLU A 398 9.54 -9.43 28.28
CA GLU A 398 10.07 -10.74 28.61
C GLU A 398 9.05 -11.41 29.51
N VAL A 399 8.53 -12.54 29.06
CA VAL A 399 7.71 -13.41 29.90
C VAL A 399 8.66 -13.92 30.97
N CYS A 400 8.64 -13.29 32.15
CA CYS A 400 9.24 -13.89 33.34
C CYS A 400 8.53 -15.23 33.56
N THR A 401 9.19 -16.31 33.16
CA THR A 401 8.87 -17.68 33.53
C THR A 401 9.20 -17.94 34.98
#